data_AF-A0A6I5NPQ2-F1
#
_entry.id   AF-A0A6I5NPQ2-F1
#
_cell.length_a   1.000
_cell.length_b   1.000
_cell.length_c   1.000
_cell.angle_alpha   90.00
_cell.angle_beta   90.00
_cell.angle_gamma   90.00
#
_symmetry.space_group_name_H-M   'P 1'
#
loop_
_entity.id
_entity.type
_entity.pdbx_description
1 polymer ?
#
loop_
_entity_poly.entity_id
_entity_poly.type
_entity_poly.pdbx_seq_one_letter_code
_entity_poly.pdbx_strand_id
1 'polypeptide(L)'
;MGLDRKLFHRSVVTADAVLTTIQQLQQKYPISLIVMGDQTSASEWKETLTQLQEPLRVILIDERYSSLEARDRYWQLHPPQGWQRLLPQGMRQPSVPIDDIVAMLLIERYLNRLTEG
;
A
#
# COMPACT_ATOMS: atom_id res chain seq x y z
N MET A 1 -5.46 6.64 -3.72
CA MET A 1 -5.66 6.35 -5.16
C MET A 1 -7.14 6.56 -5.45
N GLY A 2 -7.49 7.21 -6.55
CA GLY A 2 -8.91 7.35 -6.92
C GLY A 2 -9.47 6.05 -7.50
N LEU A 3 -10.80 5.99 -7.67
CA LEU A 3 -11.47 4.89 -8.40
C LEU A 3 -11.01 4.81 -9.86
N ASP A 4 -10.53 5.94 -10.40
CA ASP A 4 -9.86 6.06 -11.71
C ASP A 4 -8.45 5.45 -11.75
N ARG A 5 -8.02 4.77 -10.67
CA ARG A 5 -6.68 4.20 -10.51
C ARG A 5 -5.55 5.24 -10.57
N LYS A 6 -5.86 6.52 -10.35
CA LYS A 6 -4.84 7.57 -10.32
C LYS A 6 -4.23 7.70 -8.92
N LEU A 7 -2.90 7.73 -8.86
CA LEU A 7 -2.15 8.01 -7.64
C LEU A 7 -2.10 9.53 -7.42
N PHE A 8 -2.66 10.01 -6.31
CA PHE A 8 -2.68 11.44 -5.94
C PHE A 8 -1.58 11.81 -4.94
N HIS A 9 -1.24 10.89 -4.04
CA HIS A 9 -0.26 11.10 -2.99
C HIS A 9 0.36 9.76 -2.60
N ARG A 10 1.67 9.75 -2.32
CA ARG A 10 2.42 8.61 -1.81
C ARG A 10 3.48 9.14 -0.84
N SER A 11 3.52 8.58 0.37
CA SER A 11 4.49 8.95 1.40
C SER A 11 4.67 7.81 2.39
N VAL A 12 5.90 7.67 2.89
CA VAL A 12 6.23 6.81 4.04
C VAL A 12 6.31 7.70 5.27
N VAL A 13 5.60 7.35 6.34
CA VAL A 13 5.53 8.11 7.59
C VAL A 13 5.75 7.19 8.80
N THR A 14 6.20 7.76 9.92
CA THR A 14 6.30 7.03 11.19
C THR A 14 4.93 6.83 11.82
N ALA A 15 4.81 5.85 12.72
CA ALA A 15 3.55 5.50 13.39
C ALA A 15 2.91 6.71 14.10
N ASP A 16 3.69 7.52 14.82
CA ASP A 16 3.23 8.71 15.52
C ASP A 16 2.67 9.80 14.59
N ALA A 17 3.13 9.84 13.34
CA ALA A 17 2.71 10.82 12.34
C ALA A 17 1.51 10.37 11.50
N VAL A 18 1.05 9.11 11.61
CA VAL A 18 -0.02 8.54 10.76
C VAL A 18 -1.31 9.34 10.89
N LEU A 19 -1.79 9.58 12.11
CA LEU A 19 -3.09 10.23 12.33
C LEU A 19 -3.09 11.66 11.79
N THR A 20 -2.04 12.43 12.09
CA THR A 20 -1.85 13.80 11.59
C THR A 20 -1.80 13.82 10.06
N THR A 21 -1.10 12.86 9.45
CA THR A 21 -1.02 12.76 7.98
C THR A 21 -2.37 12.46 7.36
N ILE A 22 -3.15 11.53 7.94
CA ILE A 22 -4.50 11.20 7.46
C ILE A 22 -5.41 12.42 7.52
N GLN A 23 -5.39 13.16 8.64
CA GLN A 23 -6.19 14.38 8.79
C GLN A 23 -5.84 15.44 7.74
N GLN A 24 -4.54 15.66 7.49
CA GLN A 24 -4.09 16.58 6.43
C GLN A 24 -4.55 16.13 5.04
N LEU A 25 -4.53 14.82 4.77
CA LEU A 25 -4.98 14.28 3.49
C LEU A 25 -6.49 14.36 3.33
N GLN A 26 -7.28 14.18 4.40
CA GLN A 26 -8.74 14.37 4.38
C GLN A 26 -9.13 15.82 4.05
N GLN A 27 -8.35 16.81 4.48
CA GLN A 27 -8.59 18.21 4.12
C GLN A 27 -8.32 18.51 2.64
N LYS A 28 -7.44 17.73 2.00
CA LYS A 28 -7.00 17.95 0.61
C LYS A 28 -7.77 17.10 -0.40
N TYR A 29 -8.23 15.93 0.01
CA TYR A 29 -8.88 14.95 -0.86
C TYR A 29 -10.14 14.37 -0.19
N PRO A 30 -11.22 14.12 -0.97
CA PRO A 30 -12.40 13.44 -0.45
C PRO A 30 -12.10 11.94 -0.27
N ILE A 31 -11.54 11.58 0.88
CA ILE A 31 -11.20 10.19 1.23
C ILE A 31 -12.44 9.53 1.84
N SER A 32 -12.88 8.42 1.24
CA SER A 32 -14.05 7.66 1.72
C SER A 32 -13.67 6.32 2.37
N LEU A 33 -12.46 5.84 2.12
CA LEU A 33 -12.00 4.51 2.48
C LEU A 33 -10.51 4.49 2.78
N ILE A 34 -10.14 3.74 3.82
CA ILE A 34 -8.78 3.30 4.10
C ILE A 34 -8.69 1.80 3.83
N VAL A 35 -7.68 1.41 3.06
CA VAL A 35 -7.30 0.01 2.83
C VAL A 35 -6.02 -0.26 3.60
N MET A 36 -5.99 -1.30 4.42
CA MET A 36 -4.80 -1.74 5.16
C MET A 36 -4.60 -3.24 5.01
N GLY A 37 -3.35 -3.69 5.18
CA GLY A 37 -3.06 -5.10 5.34
C GLY A 37 -3.62 -5.67 6.64
N ASP A 38 -3.86 -6.97 6.66
CA ASP A 38 -4.38 -7.72 7.82
C ASP A 38 -3.28 -8.35 8.70
N GLN A 39 -2.02 -7.94 8.53
CA GLN A 39 -0.88 -8.46 9.28
C GLN A 39 -0.73 -7.84 10.69
N THR A 40 0.49 -7.79 11.21
CA THR A 40 0.80 -7.35 12.57
C THR A 40 0.30 -5.93 12.83
N SER A 41 -0.34 -5.71 13.97
CA SER A 41 -0.95 -4.43 14.41
C SER A 41 -2.17 -3.96 13.63
N ALA A 42 -2.69 -4.71 12.65
CA ALA A 42 -3.88 -4.30 11.88
C ALA A 42 -5.12 -4.04 12.74
N SER A 43 -5.35 -4.87 13.77
CA SER A 43 -6.49 -4.73 14.68
C SER A 43 -6.42 -3.44 15.52
N GLU A 44 -5.24 -3.12 16.05
CA GLU A 44 -4.99 -1.91 16.86
C GLU A 44 -5.16 -0.64 16.03
N TRP A 45 -4.60 -0.64 14.81
CA TRP A 45 -4.76 0.47 13.87
C TRP A 45 -6.20 0.64 13.42
N LYS A 46 -6.92 -0.46 13.16
CA LYS A 46 -8.34 -0.38 12.79
C LYS A 46 -9.15 0.29 13.88
N GLU A 47 -8.96 -0.08 15.14
CA GLU A 47 -9.65 0.53 16.27
C GLU A 47 -9.33 2.03 16.36
N THR A 48 -8.05 2.39 16.30
CA THR A 48 -7.59 3.79 16.36
C THR A 48 -8.19 4.64 15.23
N LEU A 49 -8.21 4.13 14.00
CA LEU A 49 -8.76 4.83 12.84
C LEU A 49 -10.29 4.94 12.89
N THR A 50 -10.98 3.96 13.47
CA THR A 50 -12.44 4.04 13.66
C THR A 50 -12.85 5.03 14.75
N GLN A 51 -11.95 5.38 15.67
CA GLN A 51 -12.18 6.37 16.72
C GLN A 51 -11.90 7.83 16.28
N LEU A 52 -11.47 8.05 15.03
CA LEU A 52 -11.30 9.39 14.49
C LEU A 52 -12.64 10.15 14.42
N GLN A 53 -12.59 11.47 14.58
CA GLN A 53 -13.78 12.36 14.55
C GLN A 53 -14.61 12.18 13.26
N GLU A 54 -13.93 11.94 12.14
CA GLU A 54 -14.56 11.54 10.88
C GLU A 54 -14.25 10.06 10.63
N PRO A 55 -15.15 9.13 11.03
CA PRO A 55 -14.89 7.72 10.91
C PRO A 55 -14.84 7.34 9.43
N LEU A 56 -13.63 6.97 8.98
CA LEU A 56 -13.43 6.41 7.65
C LEU A 56 -13.77 4.92 7.66
N ARG A 57 -14.31 4.43 6.54
CA ARG A 57 -14.46 2.99 6.35
C ARG A 57 -13.05 2.37 6.26
N VAL A 58 -12.73 1.43 7.14
CA VAL A 58 -11.44 0.72 7.13
C VAL A 58 -11.68 -0.71 6.65
N ILE A 59 -11.04 -1.09 5.55
CA ILE A 59 -11.09 -2.45 5.00
C ILE A 59 -9.71 -3.09 5.14
N LEU A 60 -9.71 -4.30 5.71
CA LEU A 60 -8.52 -5.14 5.79
C LEU A 60 -8.46 -6.04 4.56
N ILE A 61 -7.29 -6.09 3.93
CA ILE A 61 -6.99 -6.94 2.79
C ILE A 61 -5.89 -7.91 3.20
N ASP A 62 -6.07 -9.16 2.80
CA ASP A 62 -5.08 -10.21 3.00
C ASP A 62 -3.75 -9.82 2.35
N GLU A 63 -2.73 -9.65 3.18
CA GLU A 63 -1.37 -9.27 2.77
C GLU A 63 -0.49 -10.50 2.47
N ARG A 64 -1.00 -11.73 2.61
CA ARG A 64 -0.22 -12.93 2.34
C ARG A 64 0.34 -12.91 0.91
N TYR A 65 1.63 -13.25 0.82
CA TYR A 65 2.45 -13.24 -0.40
C TYR A 65 2.65 -11.87 -1.06
N SER A 66 2.18 -10.77 -0.46
CA SER A 66 2.31 -9.43 -1.02
C SER A 66 3.77 -8.98 -1.18
N SER A 67 4.68 -9.37 -0.27
CA SER A 67 6.11 -9.06 -0.39
C SER A 67 6.77 -9.78 -1.58
N LEU A 68 6.32 -11.00 -1.89
CA LEU A 68 6.82 -11.75 -3.04
C LEU A 68 6.31 -11.13 -4.35
N GLU A 69 5.01 -10.84 -4.42
CA GLU A 69 4.41 -10.14 -5.56
C GLU A 69 5.01 -8.75 -5.76
N ALA A 70 5.24 -7.99 -4.68
CA ALA A 70 5.86 -6.68 -4.71
C ALA A 70 7.27 -6.74 -5.29
N ARG A 71 8.04 -7.77 -4.93
CA ARG A 71 9.38 -8.01 -5.50
C ARG A 71 9.31 -8.31 -7.00
N ASP A 72 8.35 -9.11 -7.44
CA ASP A 72 8.19 -9.41 -8.87
C ASP A 72 7.71 -8.17 -9.66
N ARG A 73 6.77 -7.39 -9.10
CA ARG A 73 6.35 -6.08 -9.66
C ARG A 73 7.50 -5.08 -9.71
N TYR A 74 8.37 -5.05 -8.70
CA TYR A 74 9.55 -4.18 -8.69
C TYR A 74 10.41 -4.40 -9.93
N TRP A 75 10.68 -5.66 -10.30
CA TRP A 75 11.50 -5.97 -11.49
C TRP A 75 10.77 -5.72 -12.82
N GLN A 76 9.43 -5.73 -12.84
CA GLN A 76 8.65 -5.30 -14.01
C GLN A 76 8.75 -3.78 -14.23
N LEU A 77 8.73 -3.00 -13.15
CA LEU A 77 8.83 -1.53 -13.19
C LEU A 77 10.29 -1.05 -13.36
N HIS A 78 11.23 -1.78 -12.77
CA HIS A 78 12.66 -1.49 -12.76
C HIS A 78 13.42 -2.67 -13.35
N PRO A 79 13.43 -2.83 -14.69
CA PRO A 79 14.15 -3.93 -15.31
C PRO A 79 15.64 -3.88 -14.94
N PRO A 80 16.27 -5.02 -14.64
CA PRO A 80 17.66 -5.07 -14.19
C PRO A 80 18.60 -4.57 -15.30
N GLN A 81 19.46 -3.61 -14.97
CA GLN A 81 20.43 -3.03 -15.90
C GLN A 81 21.86 -3.50 -15.59
N GLY A 82 22.70 -3.61 -16.62
CA GLY A 82 24.12 -3.96 -16.48
C GLY A 82 24.36 -5.34 -15.85
N TRP A 83 25.25 -5.41 -14.87
CA TRP A 83 25.68 -6.66 -14.21
C TRP A 83 24.55 -7.37 -13.46
N GLN A 84 23.51 -6.64 -13.04
CA GLN A 84 22.33 -7.23 -12.41
C GLN A 84 21.53 -8.13 -13.34
N ARG A 85 21.70 -8.00 -14.66
CA ARG A 85 21.06 -8.88 -15.66
C ARG A 85 21.62 -10.31 -15.62
N LEU A 86 22.87 -10.47 -15.20
CA LEU A 86 23.54 -11.78 -15.08
C LEU A 86 23.17 -12.52 -13.78
N LEU A 87 22.63 -11.81 -12.79
CA LEU A 87 22.17 -12.42 -11.54
C LEU A 87 20.80 -13.08 -11.73
N PRO A 88 20.57 -14.30 -11.21
CA PRO A 88 19.25 -14.91 -11.14
C PRO A 88 18.28 -14.04 -10.34
N GLN A 89 17.01 -13.96 -10.75
CA GLN A 89 15.98 -13.13 -10.09
C GLN A 89 15.88 -13.38 -8.58
N GLY A 90 16.07 -14.64 -8.13
CA GLY A 90 16.07 -15.01 -6.72
C GLY A 90 17.19 -14.36 -5.88
N MET A 91 18.31 -14.00 -6.51
CA MET A 91 19.49 -13.41 -5.85
C MET A 91 19.54 -11.89 -5.94
N ARG A 92 18.60 -11.26 -6.66
CA ARG A 92 18.57 -9.81 -6.79
C ARG A 92 17.87 -9.20 -5.58
N GLN A 93 18.56 -8.30 -4.90
CA GLN A 93 17.97 -7.50 -3.83
C GLN A 93 17.46 -6.17 -4.42
N PRO A 94 16.19 -5.80 -4.16
CA PRO A 94 15.69 -4.49 -4.55
C PRO A 94 16.45 -3.40 -3.79
N SER A 95 16.86 -2.34 -4.50
CA SER A 95 17.60 -1.21 -3.93
C SER A 95 16.71 -0.21 -3.20
N VAL A 96 15.40 -0.35 -3.32
CA VAL A 96 14.37 0.52 -2.72
C VAL A 96 13.46 -0.35 -1.83
N PRO A 97 12.97 0.17 -0.69
CA PRO A 97 11.96 -0.52 0.12
C PRO A 97 10.75 -0.95 -0.73
N ILE A 98 10.37 -2.22 -0.61
CA ILE A 98 9.24 -2.78 -1.37
C ILE A 98 7.89 -2.48 -0.72
N ASP A 99 7.87 -1.95 0.51
CA ASP A 99 6.67 -1.70 1.30
C ASP A 99 5.68 -0.75 0.60
N ASP A 100 6.19 0.24 -0.11
CA ASP A 100 5.37 1.12 -0.94
C ASP A 100 4.63 0.36 -2.07
N ILE A 101 5.29 -0.66 -2.66
CA ILE A 101 4.71 -1.47 -3.73
C ILE A 101 3.64 -2.38 -3.15
N VAL A 102 3.85 -2.90 -1.93
CA VAL A 102 2.84 -3.65 -1.17
C VAL A 102 1.59 -2.79 -0.98
N ALA A 103 1.73 -1.56 -0.50
CA ALA A 103 0.60 -0.65 -0.32
C ALA A 103 -0.20 -0.41 -1.62
N MET A 104 0.51 -0.24 -2.74
CA MET A 104 -0.13 -0.11 -4.06
C MET A 104 -0.86 -1.40 -4.47
N LEU A 105 -0.26 -2.57 -4.28
CA LEU A 105 -0.87 -3.87 -4.58
C LEU A 105 -2.15 -4.12 -3.77
N LEU A 106 -2.20 -3.72 -2.50
CA LEU A 106 -3.40 -3.87 -1.68
C LEU A 106 -4.57 -3.04 -2.20
N ILE A 107 -4.30 -1.81 -2.64
CA ILE A 107 -5.31 -0.96 -3.26
C ILE A 107 -5.76 -1.56 -4.60
N GLU A 108 -4.84 -2.05 -5.44
CA GLU A 108 -5.19 -2.73 -6.70
C GLU A 108 -6.07 -3.96 -6.44
N ARG A 109 -5.72 -4.81 -5.46
CA ARG A 109 -6.51 -5.98 -5.04
C ARG A 109 -7.93 -5.58 -4.60
N TYR A 110 -8.05 -4.50 -3.83
CA TYR A 110 -9.35 -3.99 -3.43
C TYR A 110 -10.19 -3.51 -4.62
N LEU A 111 -9.59 -2.73 -5.53
CA LEU A 111 -10.30 -2.24 -6.72
C LEU A 111 -10.75 -3.36 -7.65
N ASN A 112 -9.94 -4.42 -7.80
CA ASN A 112 -10.32 -5.60 -8.58
C ASN A 112 -11.52 -6.32 -7.94
N ARG A 113 -11.55 -6.48 -6.61
CA ARG A 113 -12.73 -7.05 -5.92
C ARG A 113 -14.01 -6.23 -6.12
N LEU A 114 -13.91 -4.92 -6.30
CA LEU A 114 -15.06 -4.05 -6.60
C LEU A 114 -15.55 -4.15 -8.04
N THR A 115 -14.72 -4.62 -8.97
CA THR A 115 -15.06 -4.73 -10.40
C THR A 115 -15.46 -6.14 -10.81
N GLU A 116 -15.10 -7.16 -10.02
CA GLU A 116 -15.44 -8.57 -10.24
C GLU A 116 -16.74 -9.01 -9.53
N GLY A 117 -17.43 -8.10 -8.83
CA GLY A 117 -18.73 -8.34 -8.19
C GLY A 117 -19.85 -7.55 -8.85
#